data_AF-A0A9D2LP69-F1
#
_entry.id   AF-A0A9D2LP69-F1
#
_cell.length_a   1.000
_cell.length_b   1.000
_cell.length_c   1.000
_cell.angle_alpha   90.00
_cell.angle_beta   90.00
_cell.angle_gamma   90.00
#
_symmetry.space_group_name_H-M   'P 1'
#
loop_
_entity.id
_entity.type
_entity.pdbx_description
1 polymer ?
#
loop_
_entity_poly.entity_id
_entity_poly.type
_entity_poly.pdbx_seq_one_letter_code
_entity_poly.pdbx_strand_id
1 'polypeptide(L)'
;MDKVVQFPGLGLEFHFNTIAFSIGSIHVAWYGILITLGLLLAIIYCFRRLKIFGLNNDRVIDVVIGGIIGGIIGGRAYYVAFSWDDYKYYIWDVFKVWEGGMAIYGAIIGALVVGIIICKIRHVRIMPMLDVASLGFLIGQTIGRWGNFVNVEAFGSNTSLPWGMTGPDIQNYLTNQISRLAQIGVTVDATQPVHPCFLYESIWCLIGFILLHLYTKHRKFDGEMFLMYVGWYGLGRAVIEGLRTDPLLIGGLRVSQILAIVCVIVSVILILVVRSKIKNAHDPDFMPLYVTTDESKMMMEGTYDAYEKEQRKLKKQAKEEAKQKKMMAKLRGQEEEELEPIAQPQEETQDPAVVTMATETKTDVSTQENAESMEADAHIQPEEPVQEELSAERDNSEVPTQEAVSPEMATPSEEPAPVTDEPQEKK
;
A
#
# COMPACT_ATOMS: atom_id res chain seq x y z
N MET A 1 -15.22 0.95 30.63
CA MET A 1 -14.97 2.09 31.54
C MET A 1 -15.64 3.29 30.93
N ASP A 2 -16.25 4.15 31.73
CA ASP A 2 -16.89 5.35 31.22
C ASP A 2 -15.84 6.41 30.90
N LYS A 3 -15.97 7.01 29.73
CA LYS A 3 -15.11 8.03 29.15
C LYS A 3 -15.90 9.32 29.03
N VAL A 4 -15.22 10.44 29.17
CA VAL A 4 -15.79 11.78 28.99
C VAL A 4 -14.94 12.53 27.98
N VAL A 5 -15.57 13.01 26.90
CA VAL A 5 -14.91 13.83 25.88
C VAL A 5 -15.73 15.09 25.61
N GLN A 6 -15.06 16.22 25.68
CA GLN A 6 -15.61 17.56 25.59
C GLN A 6 -15.00 18.29 24.39
N PHE A 7 -15.79 19.17 23.76
CA PHE A 7 -15.33 20.14 22.76
C PHE A 7 -15.71 21.54 23.25
N PRO A 8 -14.88 22.19 24.10
CA PRO A 8 -15.27 23.39 24.82
C PRO A 8 -15.69 24.55 23.91
N GLY A 9 -14.98 24.75 22.79
CA GLY A 9 -15.31 25.78 21.80
C GLY A 9 -16.56 25.50 20.94
N LEU A 10 -17.20 24.34 21.11
CA LEU A 10 -18.50 24.00 20.51
C LEU A 10 -19.62 23.84 21.55
N GLY A 11 -19.30 23.87 22.85
CA GLY A 11 -20.26 23.59 23.93
C GLY A 11 -20.78 22.14 23.94
N LEU A 12 -20.02 21.18 23.39
CA LEU A 12 -20.43 19.77 23.30
C LEU A 12 -19.71 18.91 24.32
N GLU A 13 -20.44 17.98 24.95
CA GLU A 13 -19.91 16.96 25.86
C GLU A 13 -20.53 15.60 25.54
N PHE A 14 -19.70 14.56 25.61
CA PHE A 14 -20.05 13.19 25.28
C PHE A 14 -19.57 12.24 26.37
N HIS A 15 -20.51 11.46 26.93
CA HIS A 15 -20.22 10.38 27.86
C HIS A 15 -20.48 9.04 27.15
N PHE A 16 -19.52 8.12 27.21
CA PHE A 16 -19.67 6.78 26.61
C PHE A 16 -18.84 5.73 27.35
N ASN A 17 -19.38 4.51 27.46
CA ASN A 17 -18.59 3.37 27.92
C ASN A 17 -17.86 2.75 26.74
N THR A 18 -16.59 2.38 26.90
CA THR A 18 -15.81 1.68 25.86
C THR A 18 -16.43 0.33 25.46
N ILE A 19 -17.13 -0.32 26.39
CA ILE A 19 -17.88 -1.57 26.18
C ILE A 19 -19.31 -1.21 25.74
N ALA A 20 -19.73 -1.70 24.58
CA ALA A 20 -21.07 -1.48 24.05
C ALA A 20 -22.11 -2.39 24.72
N PHE A 21 -21.77 -3.67 24.92
CA PHE A 21 -22.56 -4.65 25.67
C PHE A 21 -21.67 -5.82 26.12
N SER A 22 -22.19 -6.67 27.01
CA SER A 22 -21.50 -7.88 27.48
C SER A 22 -22.42 -9.10 27.39
N ILE A 23 -21.86 -10.26 27.03
CA ILE A 23 -22.56 -11.55 27.00
C ILE A 23 -21.77 -12.51 27.90
N GLY A 24 -22.27 -12.71 29.13
CA GLY A 24 -21.51 -13.40 30.17
C GLY A 24 -20.18 -12.68 30.45
N SER A 25 -19.06 -13.41 30.32
CA SER A 25 -17.70 -12.87 30.45
C SER A 25 -17.14 -12.23 29.17
N ILE A 26 -17.88 -12.24 28.05
CA ILE A 26 -17.43 -11.66 26.78
C ILE A 26 -17.89 -10.21 26.68
N HIS A 27 -16.95 -9.26 26.75
CA HIS A 27 -17.20 -7.83 26.58
C HIS A 27 -17.02 -7.42 25.12
N VAL A 28 -18.04 -6.80 24.51
CA VAL A 28 -17.98 -6.33 23.11
C VAL A 28 -17.74 -4.83 23.10
N ALA A 29 -16.55 -4.41 22.67
CA ALA A 29 -16.17 -2.99 22.57
C ALA A 29 -16.72 -2.32 21.31
N TRP A 30 -17.08 -1.04 21.40
CA TRP A 30 -17.53 -0.23 20.25
C TRP A 30 -16.51 -0.22 19.11
N TYR A 31 -15.21 -0.24 19.43
CA TYR A 31 -14.12 -0.32 18.46
C TYR A 31 -14.28 -1.50 17.48
N GLY A 32 -14.61 -2.68 18.01
CA GLY A 32 -14.84 -3.89 17.20
C GLY A 32 -16.13 -3.82 16.37
N ILE A 33 -17.19 -3.22 16.92
CA ILE A 33 -18.46 -2.99 16.21
C ILE A 33 -18.24 -2.05 15.02
N LEU A 34 -17.53 -0.92 15.23
CA LEU A 34 -17.28 0.08 14.19
C LEU A 34 -16.37 -0.44 13.08
N ILE A 35 -15.33 -1.22 13.41
CA ILE A 35 -14.50 -1.90 12.39
C ILE A 35 -15.33 -2.93 11.60
N THR A 36 -16.16 -3.72 12.28
CA THR A 36 -17.02 -4.72 11.61
C THR A 36 -18.04 -4.05 10.70
N LEU A 37 -18.67 -2.97 11.14
CA LEU A 37 -19.59 -2.15 10.36
C LEU A 37 -18.90 -1.52 9.14
N GLY A 38 -17.70 -0.98 9.32
CA GLY A 38 -16.88 -0.44 8.24
C GLY A 38 -16.51 -1.50 7.19
N LEU A 39 -16.12 -2.70 7.64
CA LEU A 39 -15.84 -3.85 6.76
C LEU A 39 -17.09 -4.30 5.99
N LEU A 40 -18.23 -4.44 6.67
CA LEU A 40 -19.50 -4.85 6.03
C LEU A 40 -19.95 -3.82 4.98
N LEU A 41 -19.90 -2.53 5.29
CA LEU A 41 -20.27 -1.48 4.33
C LEU A 41 -19.28 -1.38 3.16
N ALA A 42 -17.98 -1.57 3.41
CA ALA A 42 -16.97 -1.68 2.36
C ALA A 42 -17.25 -2.86 1.43
N ILE A 43 -17.56 -4.04 1.97
CA ILE A 43 -17.91 -5.26 1.23
C ILE A 43 -19.17 -5.03 0.37
N ILE A 44 -20.25 -4.54 0.97
CA ILE A 44 -21.53 -4.26 0.29
C ILE A 44 -21.31 -3.25 -0.86
N TYR A 45 -20.53 -2.19 -0.64
CA TYR A 45 -20.18 -1.23 -1.67
C TYR A 45 -19.37 -1.87 -2.80
N CYS A 46 -18.33 -2.65 -2.48
CA CYS A 46 -17.46 -3.29 -3.45
C CYS A 46 -18.22 -4.25 -4.37
N PHE A 47 -19.05 -5.14 -3.81
CA PHE A 47 -19.87 -6.08 -4.59
C PHE A 47 -20.84 -5.37 -5.54
N ARG A 48 -21.42 -4.23 -5.14
CA ARG A 48 -22.26 -3.40 -6.02
C ARG A 48 -21.50 -2.69 -7.15
N ARG A 49 -20.16 -2.75 -7.17
CA ARG A 49 -19.28 -2.06 -8.15
C ARG A 49 -18.43 -3.00 -9.00
N LEU A 50 -18.27 -4.28 -8.65
CA LEU A 50 -17.40 -5.24 -9.37
C LEU A 50 -17.60 -5.28 -10.90
N LYS A 51 -18.85 -5.14 -11.38
CA LYS A 51 -19.16 -5.08 -12.82
C LYS A 51 -18.45 -3.95 -13.57
N ILE A 52 -18.12 -2.82 -12.93
CA ILE A 52 -17.40 -1.67 -13.52
C ILE A 52 -15.90 -1.97 -13.70
N PHE A 53 -15.42 -3.04 -13.08
CA PHE A 53 -14.04 -3.51 -13.09
C PHE A 53 -13.89 -4.88 -13.78
N GLY A 54 -14.95 -5.42 -14.40
CA GLY A 54 -14.93 -6.72 -15.08
C GLY A 54 -14.84 -7.94 -14.14
N LEU A 55 -15.10 -7.75 -12.85
CA LEU A 55 -14.86 -8.78 -11.85
C LEU A 55 -16.12 -9.63 -11.59
N ASN A 56 -15.97 -10.95 -11.74
CA ASN A 56 -16.96 -11.95 -11.38
C ASN A 56 -17.17 -11.98 -9.85
N ASN A 57 -18.43 -11.88 -9.38
CA ASN A 57 -18.73 -11.80 -7.94
C ASN A 57 -18.25 -13.05 -7.19
N ASP A 58 -18.61 -14.22 -7.68
CA ASP A 58 -18.43 -15.50 -6.98
C ASP A 58 -16.94 -15.77 -6.71
N ARG A 59 -16.09 -15.49 -7.69
CA ARG A 59 -14.63 -15.60 -7.57
C ARG A 59 -14.01 -14.53 -6.65
N VAL A 60 -14.63 -13.36 -6.53
CA VAL A 60 -14.18 -12.30 -5.61
C VAL A 60 -14.58 -12.60 -4.16
N ILE A 61 -15.68 -13.34 -3.91
CA ILE A 61 -16.05 -13.78 -2.55
C ILE A 61 -14.90 -14.56 -1.91
N ASP A 62 -14.27 -15.50 -2.62
CA ASP A 62 -13.12 -16.24 -2.09
C ASP A 62 -11.91 -15.34 -1.78
N VAL A 63 -11.63 -14.36 -2.64
CA VAL A 63 -10.53 -13.39 -2.45
C VAL A 63 -10.79 -12.54 -1.20
N VAL A 64 -12.03 -12.09 -0.98
CA VAL A 64 -12.43 -11.32 0.20
C VAL A 64 -12.35 -12.17 1.46
N ILE A 65 -12.92 -13.38 1.47
CA ILE A 65 -12.89 -14.30 2.62
C ILE A 65 -11.45 -14.64 3.00
N GLY A 66 -10.62 -15.05 2.03
CA GLY A 66 -9.23 -15.38 2.28
C GLY A 66 -8.36 -14.17 2.63
N GLY A 67 -8.68 -12.98 2.10
CA GLY A 67 -8.08 -11.73 2.54
C GLY A 67 -8.37 -11.41 4.01
N ILE A 68 -9.60 -11.63 4.48
CA ILE A 68 -9.98 -11.46 5.89
C ILE A 68 -9.23 -12.49 6.77
N ILE A 69 -9.22 -13.76 6.38
CA ILE A 69 -8.50 -14.82 7.11
C ILE A 69 -6.99 -14.52 7.16
N GLY A 70 -6.39 -14.16 6.02
CA GLY A 70 -5.00 -13.74 5.92
C GLY A 70 -4.68 -12.52 6.76
N GLY A 71 -5.61 -11.56 6.87
CA GLY A 71 -5.47 -10.39 7.74
C GLY A 71 -5.49 -10.73 9.23
N ILE A 72 -6.36 -11.63 9.67
CA ILE A 72 -6.39 -12.10 11.07
C ILE A 72 -5.10 -12.85 11.40
N ILE A 73 -4.69 -13.80 10.55
CA ILE A 73 -3.46 -14.60 10.73
C ILE A 73 -2.22 -13.69 10.71
N GLY A 74 -2.09 -12.82 9.71
CA GLY A 74 -0.95 -11.91 9.57
C GLY A 74 -0.89 -10.88 10.69
N GLY A 75 -2.05 -10.34 11.11
CA GLY A 75 -2.13 -9.39 12.24
C GLY A 75 -1.67 -10.00 13.55
N ARG A 76 -2.02 -11.26 13.82
CA ARG A 76 -1.56 -11.99 15.00
C ARG A 76 -0.10 -12.41 14.90
N ALA A 77 0.31 -12.99 13.77
CA ALA A 77 1.68 -13.45 13.55
C ALA A 77 2.71 -12.31 13.65
N TYR A 78 2.39 -11.14 13.08
CA TYR A 78 3.23 -9.94 13.22
C TYR A 78 3.31 -9.46 14.67
N TYR A 79 2.19 -9.41 15.40
CA TYR A 79 2.20 -9.02 16.82
C TYR A 79 3.09 -9.96 17.64
N VAL A 80 2.90 -11.27 17.50
CA VAL A 80 3.68 -12.30 18.19
C VAL A 80 5.17 -12.25 17.84
N ALA A 81 5.52 -11.91 16.59
CA ALA A 81 6.93 -11.78 16.18
C ALA A 81 7.65 -10.59 16.83
N PHE A 82 6.94 -9.48 17.10
CA PHE A 82 7.50 -8.31 17.80
C PHE A 82 7.39 -8.41 19.34
N SER A 83 6.49 -9.26 19.86
CA SER A 83 6.34 -9.60 21.29
C SER A 83 6.85 -11.01 21.62
N TRP A 84 7.88 -11.50 20.93
CA TRP A 84 8.30 -12.91 21.04
C TRP A 84 8.71 -13.34 22.44
N ASP A 85 9.28 -12.44 23.23
CA ASP A 85 9.68 -12.72 24.62
C ASP A 85 8.51 -13.03 25.55
N ASP A 86 7.30 -12.56 25.25
CA ASP A 86 6.07 -12.89 25.98
C ASP A 86 5.56 -14.30 25.63
N TYR A 87 5.76 -14.73 24.37
CA TYR A 87 5.20 -15.99 23.83
C TYR A 87 6.14 -17.19 23.86
N LYS A 88 7.46 -16.99 24.01
CA LYS A 88 8.48 -18.07 23.96
C LYS A 88 8.29 -19.21 24.98
N TYR A 89 7.58 -18.96 26.08
CA TYR A 89 7.21 -19.97 27.09
C TYR A 89 5.73 -20.38 27.06
N TYR A 90 4.91 -19.68 26.27
CA TYR A 90 3.45 -19.84 26.20
C TYR A 90 3.00 -19.98 24.74
N ILE A 91 3.54 -20.98 24.03
CA ILE A 91 3.37 -21.13 22.57
C ILE A 91 1.91 -21.31 22.12
N TRP A 92 1.01 -21.76 23.00
CA TRP A 92 -0.42 -21.83 22.72
C TRP A 92 -1.10 -20.46 22.70
N ASP A 93 -0.57 -19.49 23.43
CA ASP A 93 -1.15 -18.15 23.54
C ASP A 93 -1.00 -17.37 22.23
N VAL A 94 -0.05 -17.76 21.38
CA VAL A 94 0.08 -17.31 19.98
C VAL A 94 -1.24 -17.38 19.21
N PHE A 95 -2.08 -18.40 19.45
CA PHE A 95 -3.35 -18.61 18.73
C PHE A 95 -4.54 -17.83 19.31
N LYS A 96 -4.40 -17.25 20.50
CA LYS A 96 -5.49 -16.60 21.24
C LYS A 96 -5.82 -15.18 20.72
N VAL A 97 -6.35 -15.10 19.51
CA VAL A 97 -6.76 -13.83 18.87
C VAL A 97 -7.84 -13.03 19.64
N TRP A 98 -8.53 -13.68 20.58
CA TRP A 98 -9.56 -13.06 21.43
C TRP A 98 -9.00 -12.34 22.67
N GLU A 99 -7.75 -12.58 23.05
CA GLU A 99 -7.07 -11.82 24.12
C GLU A 99 -6.48 -10.48 23.61
N GLY A 100 -6.75 -10.12 22.36
CA GLY A 100 -6.20 -8.93 21.70
C GLY A 100 -4.87 -9.23 21.02
N GLY A 101 -3.95 -8.25 21.00
CA GLY A 101 -2.63 -8.39 20.38
C GLY A 101 -2.68 -8.70 18.89
N MET A 102 -3.12 -7.72 18.08
CA MET A 102 -3.05 -7.77 16.61
C MET A 102 -2.39 -6.49 16.08
N ALA A 103 -1.41 -6.64 15.20
CA ALA A 103 -0.71 -5.51 14.58
C ALA A 103 -1.30 -5.18 13.19
N ILE A 104 -1.70 -3.92 12.99
CA ILE A 104 -2.36 -3.48 11.74
C ILE A 104 -1.48 -3.68 10.50
N TYR A 105 -0.16 -3.48 10.61
CA TYR A 105 0.79 -3.76 9.51
C TYR A 105 0.76 -5.23 9.10
N GLY A 106 0.78 -6.15 10.07
CA GLY A 106 0.64 -7.58 9.83
C GLY A 106 -0.69 -7.94 9.17
N ALA A 107 -1.78 -7.28 9.57
CA ALA A 107 -3.10 -7.52 8.98
C ALA A 107 -3.19 -7.07 7.52
N ILE A 108 -2.62 -5.90 7.19
CA ILE A 108 -2.56 -5.41 5.79
C ILE A 108 -1.67 -6.34 4.94
N ILE A 109 -0.48 -6.72 5.45
CA ILE A 109 0.44 -7.62 4.73
C ILE A 109 -0.20 -8.99 4.51
N GLY A 110 -0.77 -9.60 5.55
CA GLY A 110 -1.40 -10.93 5.46
C GLY A 110 -2.61 -10.95 4.54
N ALA A 111 -3.47 -9.92 4.61
CA ALA A 111 -4.62 -9.78 3.71
C ALA A 111 -4.19 -9.62 2.25
N LEU A 112 -3.16 -8.82 1.98
CA LEU A 112 -2.64 -8.60 0.62
C LEU A 112 -1.95 -9.86 0.06
N VAL A 113 -1.14 -10.56 0.86
CA VAL A 113 -0.46 -11.80 0.43
C VAL A 113 -1.48 -12.91 0.13
N VAL A 114 -2.39 -13.21 1.06
CA VAL A 114 -3.38 -14.28 0.85
C VAL A 114 -4.41 -13.90 -0.22
N GLY A 115 -4.82 -12.62 -0.28
CA GLY A 115 -5.66 -12.09 -1.35
C GLY A 115 -5.03 -12.25 -2.73
N ILE A 116 -3.75 -11.90 -2.91
CA ILE A 116 -3.03 -12.08 -4.18
C ILE A 116 -2.86 -13.55 -4.55
N ILE A 117 -2.63 -14.44 -3.57
CA ILE A 117 -2.56 -15.89 -3.80
C ILE A 117 -3.92 -16.40 -4.32
N ILE A 118 -5.03 -16.01 -3.70
CA ILE A 118 -6.37 -16.45 -4.12
C ILE A 118 -6.81 -15.80 -5.42
N CYS A 119 -6.40 -14.56 -5.71
CA CYS A 119 -6.55 -13.96 -7.03
C CYS A 119 -5.91 -14.83 -8.12
N LYS A 120 -4.69 -15.36 -7.89
CA LYS A 120 -4.04 -16.28 -8.83
C LYS A 120 -4.77 -17.63 -8.93
N ILE A 121 -5.22 -18.21 -7.81
CA ILE A 121 -5.94 -19.50 -7.79
C ILE A 121 -7.31 -19.40 -8.48
N ARG A 122 -8.01 -18.28 -8.34
CA ARG A 122 -9.37 -18.07 -8.88
C ARG A 122 -9.39 -17.25 -10.18
N HIS A 123 -8.23 -17.00 -10.77
CA HIS A 123 -8.05 -16.21 -12.00
C HIS A 123 -8.69 -14.80 -11.91
N VAL A 124 -8.71 -14.18 -10.73
CA VAL A 124 -9.17 -12.80 -10.54
C VAL A 124 -8.02 -11.85 -10.85
N ARG A 125 -8.22 -10.93 -11.79
CA ARG A 125 -7.20 -9.95 -12.20
C ARG A 125 -6.84 -9.03 -11.01
N ILE A 126 -5.56 -9.02 -10.62
CA ILE A 126 -5.10 -8.39 -9.37
C ILE A 126 -5.32 -6.86 -9.37
N MET A 127 -4.98 -6.15 -10.46
CA MET A 127 -5.06 -4.68 -10.47
C MET A 127 -6.50 -4.14 -10.36
N PRO A 128 -7.50 -4.65 -11.12
CA PRO A 128 -8.90 -4.28 -10.89
C PRO A 128 -9.41 -4.65 -9.48
N MET A 129 -8.89 -5.73 -8.89
CA MET A 129 -9.26 -6.13 -7.52
C MET A 129 -8.69 -5.15 -6.48
N LEU A 130 -7.45 -4.69 -6.66
CA LEU A 130 -6.84 -3.65 -5.82
C LEU A 130 -7.55 -2.30 -5.98
N ASP A 131 -7.97 -1.94 -7.20
CA ASP A 131 -8.78 -0.74 -7.45
C ASP A 131 -10.10 -0.76 -6.67
N VAL A 132 -10.82 -1.89 -6.68
CA VAL A 132 -12.05 -2.06 -5.88
C VAL A 132 -11.75 -2.02 -4.38
N ALA A 133 -10.76 -2.79 -3.93
CA ALA A 133 -10.39 -2.87 -2.53
C ALA A 133 -9.98 -1.52 -1.94
N SER A 134 -9.33 -0.66 -2.73
CA SER A 134 -8.91 0.69 -2.32
C SER A 134 -10.08 1.59 -1.90
N LEU A 135 -11.19 1.54 -2.65
CA LEU A 135 -12.43 2.23 -2.30
C LEU A 135 -13.07 1.64 -1.03
N GLY A 136 -12.98 0.32 -0.85
CA GLY A 136 -13.40 -0.36 0.37
C GLY A 136 -12.59 0.05 1.60
N PHE A 137 -11.27 0.18 1.46
CA PHE A 137 -10.40 0.64 2.55
C PHE A 137 -10.76 2.06 3.01
N LEU A 138 -11.07 2.98 2.10
CA LEU A 138 -11.50 4.34 2.46
C LEU A 138 -12.82 4.34 3.26
N ILE A 139 -13.78 3.46 2.94
CA ILE A 139 -15.00 3.29 3.75
C ILE A 139 -14.66 2.75 5.15
N GLY A 140 -13.85 1.69 5.21
CA GLY A 140 -13.43 1.06 6.47
C GLY A 140 -12.64 2.03 7.37
N GLN A 141 -11.77 2.85 6.78
CA GLN A 141 -11.00 3.89 7.48
C GLN A 141 -11.90 5.05 7.96
N THR A 142 -12.84 5.50 7.12
CA THR A 142 -13.80 6.55 7.49
C THR A 142 -14.56 6.20 8.77
N ILE A 143 -15.06 4.97 8.86
CA ILE A 143 -15.87 4.50 10.00
C ILE A 143 -15.00 4.04 11.17
N GLY A 144 -13.93 3.27 10.90
CA GLY A 144 -13.06 2.71 11.95
C GLY A 144 -12.38 3.77 12.82
N ARG A 145 -12.13 4.97 12.29
CA ARG A 145 -11.59 6.10 13.07
C ARG A 145 -12.48 6.55 14.23
N TRP A 146 -13.79 6.34 14.16
CA TRP A 146 -14.69 6.60 15.29
C TRP A 146 -14.49 5.64 16.47
N GLY A 147 -13.82 4.49 16.24
CA GLY A 147 -13.31 3.66 17.34
C GLY A 147 -12.26 4.40 18.18
N ASN A 148 -11.34 5.14 17.56
CA ASN A 148 -10.32 5.91 18.28
C ASN A 148 -10.95 7.01 19.17
N PHE A 149 -12.07 7.60 18.72
CA PHE A 149 -12.86 8.53 19.54
C PHE A 149 -13.46 7.86 20.78
N VAL A 150 -14.11 6.70 20.63
CA VAL A 150 -14.76 5.99 21.74
C VAL A 150 -13.75 5.39 22.74
N ASN A 151 -12.52 5.09 22.30
CA ASN A 151 -11.43 4.70 23.20
C ASN A 151 -10.73 5.89 23.88
N VAL A 152 -10.84 7.09 23.29
CA VAL A 152 -10.08 8.31 23.62
C VAL A 152 -8.57 8.12 23.40
N GLU A 153 -8.19 7.82 22.15
CA GLU A 153 -6.82 7.52 21.72
C GLU A 153 -6.48 8.19 20.38
N ALA A 154 -5.21 8.15 19.95
CA ALA A 154 -4.74 8.62 18.64
C ALA A 154 -5.10 10.09 18.29
N PHE A 155 -5.15 10.95 19.31
CA PHE A 155 -5.34 12.39 19.17
C PHE A 155 -4.02 13.14 18.90
N GLY A 156 -4.12 14.45 18.62
CA GLY A 156 -2.99 15.29 18.26
C GLY A 156 -2.35 16.04 19.43
N SER A 157 -1.48 16.98 19.06
CA SER A 157 -0.96 18.05 19.91
C SER A 157 -2.05 19.06 20.29
N ASN A 158 -1.73 19.96 21.21
CA ASN A 158 -2.66 20.98 21.67
C ASN A 158 -3.09 21.95 20.56
N THR A 159 -4.29 22.53 20.71
CA THR A 159 -4.89 23.40 19.70
C THR A 159 -5.84 24.41 20.34
N SER A 160 -5.86 25.63 19.80
CA SER A 160 -6.81 26.71 20.16
C SER A 160 -8.04 26.76 19.25
N LEU A 161 -8.15 25.84 18.29
CA LEU A 161 -9.29 25.75 17.37
C LEU A 161 -10.59 25.41 18.12
N PRO A 162 -11.76 25.92 17.70
CA PRO A 162 -13.01 25.76 18.43
C PRO A 162 -13.48 24.30 18.52
N TRP A 163 -13.09 23.45 17.56
CA TRP A 163 -13.29 22.00 17.57
C TRP A 163 -12.15 21.23 18.30
N GLY A 164 -11.38 21.89 19.15
CA GLY A 164 -10.41 21.24 20.04
C GLY A 164 -11.11 20.30 21.02
N MET A 165 -10.51 19.12 21.23
CA MET A 165 -11.05 18.03 22.04
C MET A 165 -10.33 17.95 23.38
N THR A 166 -11.03 17.79 24.50
CA THR A 166 -10.42 17.55 25.82
C THR A 166 -11.24 16.54 26.62
N GLY A 167 -10.74 16.13 27.78
CA GLY A 167 -11.40 15.17 28.68
C GLY A 167 -10.40 14.53 29.64
N PRO A 168 -10.86 13.93 30.76
CA PRO A 168 -9.97 13.44 31.82
C PRO A 168 -8.89 12.48 31.34
N ASP A 169 -9.23 11.55 30.45
CA ASP A 169 -8.25 10.61 29.83
C ASP A 169 -7.15 11.32 29.03
N ILE A 170 -7.50 12.39 28.30
CA ILE A 170 -6.56 13.17 27.49
C ILE A 170 -5.62 13.96 28.41
N GLN A 171 -6.18 14.65 29.40
CA GLN A 171 -5.44 15.44 30.38
C GLN A 171 -4.47 14.54 31.19
N ASN A 172 -4.93 13.36 31.62
CA ASN A 172 -4.12 12.35 32.28
C ASN A 172 -3.03 11.78 31.37
N TYR A 173 -3.33 11.46 30.11
CA TYR A 173 -2.33 10.98 29.14
C TYR A 173 -1.23 12.02 28.91
N LEU A 174 -1.60 13.28 28.62
CA LEU A 174 -0.65 14.36 28.39
C LEU A 174 0.23 14.57 29.61
N THR A 175 -0.36 14.71 30.81
CA THR A 175 0.37 14.86 32.09
C THR A 175 1.39 13.74 32.30
N ASN A 176 1.02 12.49 32.06
CA ASN A 176 1.91 11.34 32.23
C ASN A 176 2.94 11.18 31.09
N GLN A 177 2.88 11.98 30.03
CA GLN A 177 3.79 11.89 28.87
C GLN A 177 4.59 13.17 28.59
N ILE A 178 4.37 14.30 29.29
CA ILE A 178 5.03 15.60 29.03
C ILE A 178 6.55 15.45 28.81
N SER A 179 7.25 14.79 29.73
CA SER A 179 8.71 14.62 29.65
C SER A 179 9.18 13.83 28.42
N ARG A 180 8.40 12.82 27.99
CA ARG A 180 8.67 12.01 26.79
C ARG A 180 8.37 12.81 25.52
N LEU A 181 7.29 13.61 25.53
CA LEU A 181 6.89 14.45 24.42
C LEU A 181 7.90 15.59 24.19
N ALA A 182 8.37 16.21 25.28
CA ALA A 182 9.44 17.22 25.23
C ALA A 182 10.76 16.67 24.66
N GLN A 183 11.16 15.43 25.02
CA GLN A 183 12.34 14.76 24.45
C GLN A 183 12.26 14.56 22.92
N ILE A 184 11.06 14.54 22.34
CA ILE A 184 10.84 14.38 20.90
C ILE A 184 10.41 15.70 20.22
N GLY A 185 10.65 16.83 20.88
CA GLY A 185 10.36 18.18 20.37
C GLY A 185 8.88 18.58 20.38
N VAL A 186 8.03 17.83 21.09
CA VAL A 186 6.59 18.09 21.19
C VAL A 186 6.26 18.66 22.56
N THR A 187 6.19 19.99 22.67
CA THR A 187 5.68 20.66 23.86
C THR A 187 4.18 20.48 23.97
N VAL A 188 3.68 20.07 25.13
CA VAL A 188 2.23 19.97 25.42
C VAL A 188 1.88 20.61 26.76
N ASP A 189 0.65 21.11 26.83
CA ASP A 189 -0.03 21.55 28.05
C ASP A 189 -1.21 20.59 28.28
N ALA A 190 -1.30 19.98 29.46
CA ALA A 190 -2.37 19.05 29.77
C ALA A 190 -3.75 19.73 29.89
N THR A 191 -3.81 21.04 30.16
CA THR A 191 -5.06 21.81 30.30
C THR A 191 -5.68 22.22 28.97
N GLN A 192 -4.86 22.35 27.92
CA GLN A 192 -5.31 22.80 26.60
C GLN A 192 -5.99 21.68 25.80
N PRO A 193 -7.06 21.96 25.03
CA PRO A 193 -7.62 21.00 24.09
C PRO A 193 -6.59 20.50 23.06
N VAL A 194 -6.83 19.32 22.49
CA VAL A 194 -6.00 18.71 21.44
C VAL A 194 -6.73 18.61 20.11
N HIS A 195 -5.96 18.49 19.02
CA HIS A 195 -6.52 18.19 17.71
C HIS A 195 -7.24 16.83 17.69
N PRO A 196 -8.54 16.74 17.31
CA PRO A 196 -9.24 15.47 17.10
C PRO A 196 -8.79 14.79 15.80
N CYS A 197 -7.58 14.23 15.79
CA CYS A 197 -6.98 13.59 14.61
C CYS A 197 -7.86 12.45 14.04
N PHE A 198 -8.64 11.75 14.87
CA PHE A 198 -9.62 10.76 14.40
C PHE A 198 -10.62 11.36 13.40
N LEU A 199 -11.11 12.57 13.65
CA LEU A 199 -12.09 13.27 12.83
C LEU A 199 -11.43 13.75 11.53
N TYR A 200 -10.19 14.23 11.61
CA TYR A 200 -9.41 14.63 10.43
C TYR A 200 -9.15 13.43 9.52
N GLU A 201 -8.73 12.29 10.07
CA GLU A 201 -8.54 11.06 9.28
C GLU A 201 -9.86 10.53 8.72
N SER A 202 -10.97 10.59 9.48
CA SER A 202 -12.31 10.17 9.01
C SER A 202 -12.80 11.03 7.83
N ILE A 203 -12.76 12.36 7.97
CA ILE A 203 -13.16 13.31 6.92
C ILE A 203 -12.25 13.18 5.70
N TRP A 204 -10.93 13.05 5.89
CA TRP A 204 -9.99 12.87 4.79
C TRP A 204 -10.26 11.58 3.99
N CYS A 205 -10.59 10.48 4.68
CA CYS A 205 -10.96 9.22 4.02
C CYS A 205 -12.32 9.33 3.31
N LEU A 206 -13.29 10.05 3.89
CA LEU A 206 -14.60 10.28 3.26
C LEU A 206 -14.50 11.14 1.99
N ILE A 207 -13.73 12.23 2.02
CA ILE A 207 -13.47 13.07 0.84
C ILE A 207 -12.75 12.24 -0.24
N GLY A 208 -11.72 11.48 0.14
CA GLY A 208 -11.03 10.55 -0.77
C GLY A 208 -11.97 9.53 -1.39
N PHE A 209 -12.86 8.93 -0.60
CA PHE A 209 -13.87 7.99 -1.09
C PHE A 209 -14.80 8.63 -2.12
N ILE A 210 -15.32 9.83 -1.84
CA ILE A 210 -16.22 10.56 -2.75
C ILE A 210 -15.49 10.91 -4.06
N LEU A 211 -14.28 11.46 -3.98
CA LEU A 211 -13.48 11.81 -5.16
C LEU A 211 -13.16 10.60 -6.03
N LEU A 212 -12.67 9.50 -5.44
CA LEU A 212 -12.33 8.29 -6.19
C LEU A 212 -13.60 7.53 -6.67
N HIS A 213 -14.72 7.60 -5.94
CA HIS A 213 -16.01 7.06 -6.41
C HIS A 213 -16.47 7.72 -7.71
N LEU A 214 -16.39 9.06 -7.76
CA LEU A 214 -16.74 9.86 -8.94
C LEU A 214 -15.71 9.67 -10.06
N TYR A 215 -14.42 9.58 -9.71
CA TYR A 215 -13.36 9.34 -10.68
C TYR A 215 -13.37 7.92 -11.30
N THR A 216 -13.94 6.91 -10.62
CA THR A 216 -13.95 5.48 -11.03
C THR A 216 -14.26 5.23 -12.52
N LYS A 217 -15.14 6.03 -13.14
CA LYS A 217 -15.53 5.92 -14.56
C LYS A 217 -14.53 6.53 -15.56
N HIS A 218 -13.64 7.39 -15.09
CA HIS A 218 -12.71 8.19 -15.90
C HIS A 218 -11.30 7.60 -15.98
N ARG A 219 -11.05 6.51 -15.22
CA ARG A 219 -9.76 5.81 -15.13
C ARG A 219 -9.24 5.34 -16.49
N LYS A 220 -7.92 5.26 -16.62
CA LYS A 220 -7.18 5.01 -17.88
C LYS A 220 -6.47 3.67 -17.92
N PHE A 221 -6.20 3.07 -16.76
CA PHE A 221 -5.63 1.74 -16.62
C PHE A 221 -6.12 1.13 -15.30
N ASP A 222 -6.07 -0.20 -15.16
CA ASP A 222 -6.40 -0.83 -13.88
C ASP A 222 -5.18 -0.83 -12.94
N GLY A 223 -5.43 -0.56 -11.67
CA GLY A 223 -4.43 -0.21 -10.66
C GLY A 223 -4.31 1.31 -10.47
N GLU A 224 -4.94 2.12 -11.31
CA GLU A 224 -4.93 3.58 -11.17
C GLU A 224 -5.70 4.06 -9.94
N MET A 225 -6.84 3.43 -9.60
CA MET A 225 -7.61 3.80 -8.41
C MET A 225 -6.83 3.43 -7.13
N PHE A 226 -6.16 2.28 -7.14
CA PHE A 226 -5.25 1.85 -6.07
C PHE A 226 -4.08 2.82 -5.89
N LEU A 227 -3.43 3.25 -6.97
CA LEU A 227 -2.37 4.27 -6.89
C LEU A 227 -2.92 5.60 -6.36
N MET A 228 -4.07 6.07 -6.85
CA MET A 228 -4.72 7.29 -6.34
C MET A 228 -5.05 7.18 -4.85
N TYR A 229 -5.49 6.02 -4.37
CA TYR A 229 -5.71 5.76 -2.95
C TYR A 229 -4.41 5.82 -2.14
N VAL A 230 -3.33 5.16 -2.60
CA VAL A 230 -2.02 5.19 -1.95
C VAL A 230 -1.47 6.62 -1.86
N GLY A 231 -1.66 7.43 -2.91
CA GLY A 231 -1.30 8.85 -2.90
C GLY A 231 -2.19 9.69 -1.98
N TRP A 232 -3.51 9.52 -2.03
CA TRP A 232 -4.46 10.28 -1.22
C TRP A 232 -4.32 9.98 0.28
N TYR A 233 -4.29 8.69 0.65
CA TYR A 233 -4.11 8.26 2.03
C TYR A 233 -2.69 8.56 2.53
N GLY A 234 -1.68 8.41 1.67
CA GLY A 234 -0.31 8.84 1.96
C GLY A 234 -0.22 10.34 2.29
N LEU A 235 -0.86 11.21 1.50
CA LEU A 235 -0.89 12.64 1.77
C LEU A 235 -1.58 12.97 3.10
N GLY A 236 -2.75 12.36 3.37
CA GLY A 236 -3.47 12.53 4.64
C GLY A 236 -2.65 12.06 5.85
N ARG A 237 -1.96 10.92 5.74
CA ARG A 237 -1.07 10.41 6.79
C ARG A 237 0.17 11.29 6.96
N ALA A 238 0.76 11.82 5.88
CA ALA A 238 1.91 12.72 5.95
C ALA A 238 1.60 14.03 6.69
N VAL A 239 0.39 14.57 6.52
CA VAL A 239 -0.10 15.75 7.25
C VAL A 239 -0.47 15.39 8.70
N ILE A 240 -1.35 14.41 8.90
CA ILE A 240 -1.97 14.16 10.21
C ILE A 240 -1.01 13.45 11.19
N GLU A 241 -0.06 12.63 10.71
CA GLU A 241 1.01 12.09 11.59
C GLU A 241 1.94 13.20 12.10
N GLY A 242 2.05 14.33 11.40
CA GLY A 242 2.77 15.51 11.90
C GLY A 242 2.09 16.12 13.14
N LEU A 243 0.75 16.05 13.22
CA LEU A 243 -0.03 16.57 14.34
C LEU A 243 -0.07 15.63 15.55
N ARG A 244 0.21 14.33 15.39
CA ARG A 244 0.07 13.31 16.45
C ARG A 244 1.11 13.41 17.55
N THR A 245 0.69 13.09 18.78
CA THR A 245 1.54 13.01 19.99
C THR A 245 2.19 11.64 20.18
N ASP A 246 1.73 10.59 19.47
CA ASP A 246 2.21 9.21 19.58
C ASP A 246 2.95 8.68 18.33
N PRO A 247 3.93 9.40 17.75
CA PRO A 247 4.60 8.97 16.53
C PRO A 247 5.50 7.74 16.75
N LEU A 248 5.53 6.86 15.74
CA LEU A 248 6.56 5.82 15.65
C LEU A 248 7.88 6.44 15.19
N LEU A 249 8.87 6.47 16.10
CA LEU A 249 10.18 7.08 15.88
C LEU A 249 11.28 6.03 15.72
N ILE A 250 12.12 6.18 14.69
CA ILE A 250 13.41 5.49 14.56
C ILE A 250 14.45 6.56 14.22
N GLY A 251 15.57 6.61 14.96
CA GLY A 251 16.61 7.64 14.75
C GLY A 251 16.12 9.08 14.91
N GLY A 252 15.06 9.32 15.70
CA GLY A 252 14.40 10.62 15.85
C GLY A 252 13.43 11.00 14.72
N LEU A 253 13.30 10.18 13.67
CA LEU A 253 12.43 10.45 12.53
C LEU A 253 11.07 9.74 12.64
N ARG A 254 9.98 10.44 12.28
CA ARG A 254 8.60 9.89 12.22
C ARG A 254 8.48 8.91 11.04
N VAL A 255 8.68 7.63 11.30
CA VAL A 255 8.79 6.57 10.26
C VAL A 255 7.53 6.49 9.40
N SER A 256 6.35 6.53 10.03
CA SER A 256 5.06 6.54 9.32
C SER A 256 4.93 7.70 8.35
N GLN A 257 5.50 8.86 8.68
CA GLN A 257 5.42 10.08 7.89
C GLN A 257 6.34 10.00 6.66
N ILE A 258 7.56 9.50 6.83
CA ILE A 258 8.50 9.23 5.73
C ILE A 258 7.91 8.18 4.78
N LEU A 259 7.41 7.06 5.30
CA LEU A 259 6.76 6.03 4.49
C LEU A 259 5.56 6.59 3.71
N ALA A 260 4.74 7.44 4.35
CA ALA A 260 3.61 8.10 3.70
C ALA A 260 4.06 9.03 2.56
N ILE A 261 5.11 9.84 2.75
CA ILE A 261 5.68 10.71 1.72
C ILE A 261 6.24 9.89 0.53
N VAL A 262 6.96 8.80 0.80
CA VAL A 262 7.47 7.89 -0.25
C VAL A 262 6.31 7.28 -1.04
N CYS A 263 5.24 6.84 -0.37
CA CYS A 263 4.02 6.35 -1.02
C CYS A 263 3.35 7.40 -1.93
N VAL A 264 3.31 8.68 -1.53
CA VAL A 264 2.82 9.78 -2.38
C VAL A 264 3.67 9.93 -3.63
N ILE A 265 5.00 10.03 -3.47
CA ILE A 265 5.94 10.25 -4.58
C ILE A 265 5.88 9.09 -5.58
N VAL A 266 5.92 7.84 -5.10
CA VAL A 266 5.84 6.65 -5.95
C VAL A 266 4.48 6.54 -6.66
N SER A 267 3.38 6.85 -5.98
CA SER A 267 2.04 6.89 -6.59
C SER A 267 1.98 7.89 -7.77
N VAL A 268 2.40 9.13 -7.54
CA VAL A 268 2.37 10.19 -8.55
C VAL A 268 3.25 9.84 -9.75
N ILE A 269 4.48 9.38 -9.52
CA ILE A 269 5.40 8.97 -10.59
C ILE A 269 4.80 7.83 -11.42
N LEU A 270 4.25 6.79 -10.79
CA LEU A 270 3.66 5.66 -11.52
C LEU A 270 2.42 6.07 -12.34
N ILE A 271 1.54 6.91 -11.79
CA ILE A 271 0.38 7.43 -12.53
C ILE A 271 0.84 8.26 -13.75
N LEU A 272 1.83 9.15 -13.58
CA LEU A 272 2.34 9.97 -14.69
C LEU A 272 3.04 9.13 -15.77
N VAL A 273 3.90 8.18 -15.38
CA VAL A 273 4.63 7.30 -16.32
C VAL A 273 3.67 6.41 -17.10
N VAL A 274 2.68 5.78 -16.44
CA VAL A 274 1.71 4.90 -17.13
C VAL A 274 0.81 5.71 -18.07
N ARG A 275 0.28 6.86 -17.61
CA ARG A 275 -0.51 7.77 -18.48
C ARG A 275 0.30 8.28 -19.66
N SER A 276 1.58 8.62 -19.46
CA SER A 276 2.46 9.07 -20.55
C SER A 276 2.70 7.96 -21.56
N LYS A 277 2.93 6.71 -21.14
CA LYS A 277 3.05 5.57 -22.06
C LYS A 277 1.77 5.36 -22.87
N ILE A 278 0.60 5.38 -22.22
CA ILE A 278 -0.70 5.23 -22.91
C ILE A 278 -0.92 6.37 -23.93
N LYS A 279 -0.63 7.63 -23.55
CA LYS A 279 -0.73 8.77 -24.48
C LYS A 279 0.22 8.62 -25.67
N ASN A 280 1.48 8.25 -25.42
CA ASN A 280 2.53 8.23 -26.43
C ASN A 280 2.43 7.03 -27.38
N ALA A 281 1.74 5.95 -26.98
CA ALA A 281 1.51 4.78 -27.83
C ALA A 281 0.63 5.10 -29.06
N HIS A 282 -0.26 6.10 -28.97
CA HIS A 282 -1.27 6.45 -29.99
C HIS A 282 -2.22 5.30 -30.41
N ASP A 283 -2.16 4.18 -29.72
CA ASP A 283 -2.96 2.96 -29.92
C ASP A 283 -4.00 2.82 -28.78
N PRO A 284 -5.31 2.81 -29.09
CA PRO A 284 -6.37 2.59 -28.10
C PRO A 284 -6.27 1.26 -27.34
N ASP A 285 -5.71 0.23 -27.96
CA ASP A 285 -5.63 -1.14 -27.43
C ASP A 285 -4.25 -1.46 -26.81
N PHE A 286 -3.37 -0.45 -26.65
CA PHE A 286 -2.08 -0.59 -25.97
C PHE A 286 -2.21 -1.03 -24.51
N MET A 287 -3.25 -0.57 -23.81
CA MET A 287 -3.55 -0.95 -22.42
C MET A 287 -5.05 -0.82 -22.11
N PRO A 288 -5.91 -1.68 -22.70
CA PRO A 288 -7.34 -1.68 -22.42
C PRO A 288 -7.62 -2.00 -20.94
N LEU A 289 -8.66 -1.39 -20.40
CA LEU A 289 -9.18 -1.75 -19.08
C LEU A 289 -9.66 -3.21 -19.12
N TYR A 290 -9.39 -3.99 -18.08
CA TYR A 290 -9.74 -5.39 -17.98
C TYR A 290 -11.22 -5.64 -18.33
N VAL A 291 -12.13 -4.75 -17.89
CA VAL A 291 -13.57 -4.80 -18.19
C VAL A 291 -13.93 -4.82 -19.69
N THR A 292 -13.08 -4.33 -20.60
CA THR A 292 -13.32 -4.37 -22.05
C THR A 292 -12.68 -5.59 -22.73
N THR A 293 -11.80 -6.33 -22.05
CA THR A 293 -11.15 -7.54 -22.57
C THR A 293 -12.11 -8.72 -22.70
N ASP A 294 -11.84 -9.64 -23.62
CA ASP A 294 -12.64 -10.86 -23.79
C ASP A 294 -12.49 -11.83 -22.61
N GLU A 295 -11.33 -11.82 -21.93
CA GLU A 295 -11.12 -12.55 -20.66
C GLU A 295 -12.17 -12.14 -19.62
N SER A 296 -12.37 -10.84 -19.43
CA SER A 296 -13.41 -10.30 -18.54
C SER A 296 -14.83 -10.68 -19.00
N LYS A 297 -15.13 -10.62 -20.31
CA LYS A 297 -16.46 -11.01 -20.83
C LYS A 297 -16.76 -12.48 -20.51
N MET A 298 -15.84 -13.38 -20.86
CA MET A 298 -15.96 -14.82 -20.57
C MET A 298 -16.05 -15.12 -19.06
N MET A 299 -15.35 -14.34 -18.22
CA MET A 299 -15.41 -14.46 -16.75
C MET A 299 -16.73 -13.95 -16.17
N MET A 300 -17.35 -12.95 -16.78
CA MET A 300 -18.67 -12.42 -16.40
C MET A 300 -19.84 -13.28 -16.92
N GLU A 301 -19.64 -13.98 -18.04
CA GLU A 301 -20.60 -14.92 -18.65
C GLU A 301 -20.50 -16.34 -18.05
N GLY A 302 -19.41 -16.66 -17.35
CA GLY A 302 -19.15 -18.01 -16.80
C GLY A 302 -18.59 -19.01 -17.82
N THR A 303 -18.29 -18.58 -19.04
CA THR A 303 -17.76 -19.41 -20.13
C THR A 303 -16.24 -19.66 -20.02
N TYR A 304 -15.53 -18.85 -19.23
CA TYR A 304 -14.06 -18.90 -19.07
C TYR A 304 -13.51 -20.29 -18.73
N ASP A 305 -14.13 -21.06 -17.83
CA ASP A 305 -13.59 -22.36 -17.42
C ASP A 305 -13.68 -23.43 -18.53
N ALA A 306 -14.65 -23.31 -19.44
CA ALA A 306 -14.73 -24.16 -20.61
C ALA A 306 -13.62 -23.81 -21.62
N TYR A 307 -13.46 -22.52 -21.89
CA TYR A 307 -12.39 -21.98 -22.74
C TYR A 307 -10.99 -22.35 -22.22
N GLU A 308 -10.72 -22.17 -20.93
CA GLU A 308 -9.41 -22.47 -20.35
C GLU A 308 -9.11 -23.98 -20.37
N LYS A 309 -10.12 -24.82 -20.14
CA LYS A 309 -10.03 -26.29 -20.27
C LYS A 309 -9.75 -26.73 -21.71
N GLU A 310 -10.29 -26.03 -22.72
CA GLU A 310 -10.00 -26.26 -24.13
C GLU A 310 -8.59 -25.81 -24.51
N GLN A 311 -8.18 -24.59 -24.13
CA GLN A 311 -6.82 -24.09 -24.32
C GLN A 311 -5.76 -24.99 -23.66
N ARG A 312 -6.06 -25.57 -22.49
CA ARG A 312 -5.23 -26.58 -21.81
C ARG A 312 -5.15 -27.91 -22.57
N LYS A 313 -6.13 -28.29 -23.40
CA LYS A 313 -6.04 -29.45 -24.31
C LYS A 313 -5.15 -29.12 -25.52
N LEU A 314 -5.45 -28.02 -26.21
CA LEU A 314 -4.71 -27.59 -27.40
C LEU A 314 -3.21 -27.43 -27.12
N LYS A 315 -2.85 -26.84 -25.97
CA LYS A 315 -1.45 -26.72 -25.52
C LYS A 315 -0.78 -28.05 -25.18
N LYS A 316 -1.53 -29.11 -24.84
CA LYS A 316 -0.97 -30.46 -24.68
C LYS A 316 -0.73 -31.10 -26.04
N GLN A 317 -1.73 -31.08 -26.92
CA GLN A 317 -1.63 -31.62 -28.28
C GLN A 317 -0.47 -30.99 -29.05
N ALA A 318 -0.37 -29.66 -29.07
CA ALA A 318 0.75 -28.95 -29.71
C ALA A 318 2.13 -29.30 -29.09
N LYS A 319 2.20 -29.60 -27.78
CA LYS A 319 3.43 -30.04 -27.12
C LYS A 319 3.79 -31.49 -27.45
N GLU A 320 2.80 -32.35 -27.62
CA GLU A 320 2.96 -33.74 -28.05
C GLU A 320 3.39 -33.80 -29.52
N GLU A 321 2.73 -33.04 -30.41
CA GLU A 321 3.14 -32.86 -31.81
C GLU A 321 4.57 -32.30 -31.93
N ALA A 322 4.92 -31.28 -31.15
CA ALA A 322 6.28 -30.71 -31.16
C ALA A 322 7.33 -31.72 -30.67
N LYS A 323 6.99 -32.57 -29.69
CA LYS A 323 7.85 -33.68 -29.25
C LYS A 323 7.99 -34.74 -30.35
N GLN A 324 6.90 -35.11 -31.02
CA GLN A 324 6.89 -36.08 -32.10
C GLN A 324 7.68 -35.58 -33.33
N LYS A 325 7.48 -34.32 -33.74
CA LYS A 325 8.28 -33.68 -34.80
C LYS A 325 9.77 -33.66 -34.47
N LYS A 326 10.17 -33.35 -33.22
CA LYS A 326 11.57 -33.46 -32.79
C LYS A 326 12.12 -34.88 -32.81
N MET A 327 11.31 -35.88 -32.47
CA MET A 327 11.71 -37.29 -32.54
C MET A 327 11.88 -37.75 -34.00
N MET A 328 10.94 -37.45 -34.88
CA MET A 328 11.03 -37.77 -36.32
C MET A 328 12.20 -37.04 -37.00
N ALA A 329 12.46 -35.78 -36.65
CA ALA A 329 13.61 -35.04 -37.15
C ALA A 329 14.94 -35.63 -36.69
N LYS A 330 15.03 -36.12 -35.43
CA LYS A 330 16.23 -36.84 -34.96
C LYS A 330 16.42 -38.15 -35.72
N LEU A 331 15.35 -38.94 -35.91
CA LEU A 331 15.42 -40.19 -36.68
C LEU A 331 15.89 -39.93 -38.12
N ARG A 332 15.30 -38.95 -38.82
CA ARG A 332 15.71 -38.62 -40.19
C ARG A 332 17.16 -38.11 -40.28
N GLY A 333 17.64 -37.38 -39.27
CA GLY A 333 19.04 -36.97 -39.20
C GLY A 333 20.00 -38.15 -38.98
N GLN A 334 19.58 -39.19 -38.26
CA GLN A 334 20.36 -40.43 -38.13
C GLN A 334 20.29 -41.27 -39.41
N GLU A 335 19.14 -41.33 -40.09
CA GLU A 335 19.02 -41.96 -41.42
C GLU A 335 19.88 -41.24 -42.48
N GLU A 336 20.01 -39.92 -42.42
CA GLU A 336 20.88 -39.13 -43.31
C GLU A 336 22.39 -39.30 -42.99
N GLU A 337 22.74 -39.62 -41.74
CA GLU A 337 24.11 -39.90 -41.28
C GLU A 337 24.53 -41.37 -41.55
N GLU A 338 23.57 -42.30 -41.61
CA GLU A 338 23.78 -43.73 -41.94
C GLU A 338 23.75 -44.01 -43.46
N LEU A 339 23.56 -42.97 -44.30
CA LEU A 339 23.48 -43.03 -45.77
C LEU A 339 24.58 -42.26 -46.51
N GLU A 340 25.79 -42.16 -45.94
CA GLU A 340 26.97 -41.81 -46.73
C GLU A 340 27.17 -42.83 -47.89
N PRO A 341 27.45 -42.38 -49.12
CA PRO A 341 27.39 -43.25 -50.29
C PRO A 341 28.54 -44.24 -50.34
N ILE A 342 28.21 -45.53 -50.57
CA ILE A 342 29.17 -46.60 -50.84
C ILE A 342 30.05 -46.20 -52.04
N ALA A 343 31.34 -45.96 -51.78
CA ALA A 343 32.30 -45.64 -52.81
C ALA A 343 32.44 -46.80 -53.82
N GLN A 344 32.30 -46.49 -55.11
CA GLN A 344 32.59 -47.45 -56.18
C GLN A 344 34.12 -47.58 -56.38
N PRO A 345 34.63 -48.74 -56.85
CA PRO A 345 36.05 -48.94 -57.04
C PRO A 345 36.64 -47.94 -58.05
N GLN A 346 37.80 -47.37 -57.73
CA GLN A 346 38.55 -46.53 -58.67
C GLN A 346 39.33 -47.42 -59.65
N GLU A 347 39.29 -47.10 -60.94
CA GLU A 347 40.24 -47.65 -61.91
C GLU A 347 41.60 -46.94 -61.78
N GLU A 348 42.66 -47.70 -61.54
CA GLU A 348 44.03 -47.17 -61.53
C GLU A 348 44.52 -46.87 -62.95
N THR A 349 44.93 -45.64 -63.23
CA THR A 349 45.88 -45.33 -64.32
C THR A 349 46.64 -44.03 -64.07
N GLN A 350 47.73 -44.09 -63.30
CA GLN A 350 48.97 -43.33 -63.59
C GLN A 350 50.14 -43.73 -62.67
N ASP A 351 51.27 -44.02 -63.30
CA ASP A 351 52.59 -44.30 -62.72
C ASP A 351 53.63 -44.00 -63.85
N PRO A 352 54.92 -43.64 -63.60
CA PRO A 352 55.59 -43.47 -62.32
C PRO A 352 56.32 -42.12 -62.11
N ALA A 353 56.68 -41.81 -60.86
CA ALA A 353 58.07 -41.47 -60.47
C ALA A 353 58.27 -41.13 -58.96
N VAL A 354 59.21 -41.83 -58.31
CA VAL A 354 60.19 -41.31 -57.31
C VAL A 354 59.60 -40.53 -56.10
N VAL A 355 59.36 -41.16 -54.94
CA VAL A 355 60.33 -41.41 -53.83
C VAL A 355 60.98 -40.10 -53.32
N THR A 356 60.82 -39.66 -52.06
CA THR A 356 61.54 -40.18 -50.87
C THR A 356 60.91 -39.68 -49.54
N MET A 357 61.14 -40.43 -48.43
CA MET A 357 61.08 -40.16 -46.97
C MET A 357 61.00 -38.67 -46.49
N ALA A 358 60.50 -38.30 -45.28
CA ALA A 358 60.59 -38.99 -43.98
C ALA A 358 59.66 -38.41 -42.87
N THR A 359 59.48 -39.17 -41.76
CA THR A 359 59.20 -38.77 -40.34
C THR A 359 58.05 -37.78 -40.02
N GLU A 360 57.01 -38.16 -39.26
CA GLU A 360 56.92 -38.21 -37.76
C GLU A 360 56.96 -36.80 -37.08
N THR A 361 56.13 -36.45 -36.08
CA THR A 361 55.50 -37.25 -34.99
C THR A 361 54.12 -36.69 -34.56
N LYS A 362 53.33 -37.47 -33.79
CA LYS A 362 52.02 -37.10 -33.18
C LYS A 362 52.12 -36.23 -31.91
N THR A 363 51.07 -35.43 -31.66
CA THR A 363 50.23 -35.38 -30.41
C THR A 363 49.00 -34.50 -30.72
N ASP A 364 47.76 -35.04 -30.70
CA ASP A 364 46.80 -35.02 -29.57
C ASP A 364 46.24 -33.61 -29.24
N VAL A 365 44.97 -33.30 -29.58
CA VAL A 365 43.74 -33.47 -28.74
C VAL A 365 43.71 -32.50 -27.54
N SER A 366 42.73 -31.62 -27.32
CA SER A 366 41.55 -31.11 -28.11
C SER A 366 41.06 -29.78 -27.43
N THR A 367 39.92 -29.11 -27.66
CA THR A 367 38.61 -29.38 -28.33
C THR A 367 37.86 -28.04 -28.55
N GLN A 368 36.97 -27.96 -29.57
CA GLN A 368 35.84 -27.00 -29.74
C GLN A 368 36.14 -25.48 -29.79
N GLU A 369 35.89 -24.79 -30.92
CA GLU A 369 34.60 -24.21 -31.37
C GLU A 369 34.10 -23.05 -30.48
N ASN A 370 33.56 -21.93 -30.96
CA ASN A 370 33.51 -21.21 -32.25
C ASN A 370 32.44 -20.11 -32.03
N ALA A 371 32.80 -18.82 -32.16
CA ALA A 371 31.81 -17.72 -32.14
C ALA A 371 32.42 -16.40 -32.66
N GLU A 372 32.70 -16.31 -33.96
CA GLU A 372 32.94 -15.01 -34.61
C GLU A 372 31.60 -14.35 -34.97
N SER A 373 31.41 -13.07 -34.61
CA SER A 373 31.20 -11.98 -35.57
C SER A 373 30.79 -10.66 -34.89
N MET A 374 31.55 -9.61 -35.21
CA MET A 374 31.14 -8.21 -35.47
C MET A 374 30.27 -7.50 -34.42
N GLU A 375 30.83 -6.54 -33.66
CA GLU A 375 30.96 -5.11 -34.05
C GLU A 375 29.59 -4.40 -34.15
N ALA A 376 29.18 -3.55 -33.20
CA ALA A 376 29.74 -2.26 -32.75
C ALA A 376 29.37 -1.07 -33.64
N ASP A 377 28.71 -0.06 -33.04
CA ASP A 377 29.25 1.30 -32.94
C ASP A 377 28.58 2.07 -31.78
N ALA A 378 29.23 3.09 -31.23
CA ALA A 378 28.70 3.94 -30.15
C ALA A 378 29.51 5.26 -29.96
N HIS A 379 29.01 6.39 -30.48
CA HIS A 379 29.50 7.77 -30.26
C HIS A 379 28.40 8.79 -30.71
N ILE A 380 28.35 10.08 -30.35
CA ILE A 380 28.74 10.83 -29.12
C ILE A 380 27.98 12.19 -29.13
N GLN A 381 27.98 12.97 -28.03
CA GLN A 381 27.40 14.35 -28.01
C GLN A 381 28.39 15.41 -28.51
N PRO A 382 27.91 16.61 -28.93
CA PRO A 382 28.49 17.82 -28.32
C PRO A 382 27.54 19.04 -28.12
N GLU A 383 27.71 19.68 -26.95
CA GLU A 383 27.87 21.13 -26.67
C GLU A 383 26.82 22.22 -27.03
N GLU A 384 26.81 23.26 -26.19
CA GLU A 384 26.04 24.52 -26.30
C GLU A 384 26.85 25.65 -26.98
N PRO A 385 26.20 26.78 -27.33
CA PRO A 385 26.76 28.08 -26.91
C PRO A 385 25.73 29.08 -26.31
N VAL A 386 26.19 30.29 -25.98
CA VAL A 386 25.67 31.19 -24.90
C VAL A 386 25.12 32.54 -25.44
N GLN A 387 24.58 33.38 -24.54
CA GLN A 387 24.25 34.83 -24.63
C GLN A 387 22.85 35.22 -25.18
N GLU A 388 22.24 36.39 -24.91
CA GLU A 388 22.26 37.43 -23.82
C GLU A 388 21.18 38.48 -24.24
N GLU A 389 20.31 39.06 -23.38
CA GLU A 389 20.37 40.46 -22.88
C GLU A 389 19.00 40.87 -22.25
N LEU A 390 19.03 41.82 -21.29
CA LEU A 390 18.07 42.93 -20.95
C LEU A 390 16.52 42.71 -20.86
N SER A 391 15.72 43.44 -20.08
CA SER A 391 15.95 44.46 -19.01
C SER A 391 14.63 44.89 -18.31
N ALA A 392 14.72 45.35 -17.05
CA ALA A 392 13.93 46.45 -16.42
C ALA A 392 12.37 46.36 -16.34
N GLU A 393 11.63 47.05 -15.45
CA GLU A 393 11.87 47.68 -14.13
C GLU A 393 10.49 48.04 -13.50
N ARG A 394 10.50 48.58 -12.27
CA ARG A 394 9.40 49.24 -11.52
C ARG A 394 8.38 48.30 -10.85
N ASP A 395 8.15 48.31 -9.54
CA ASP A 395 8.11 49.37 -8.51
C ASP A 395 6.83 50.22 -8.51
N ASN A 396 6.01 50.05 -7.47
CA ASN A 396 5.73 51.16 -6.54
C ASN A 396 5.22 50.63 -5.18
N SER A 397 5.57 51.33 -4.10
CA SER A 397 5.07 51.10 -2.74
C SER A 397 3.83 51.96 -2.43
N GLU A 398 2.97 51.56 -1.49
CA GLU A 398 2.25 52.55 -0.66
C GLU A 398 1.72 52.01 0.69
N VAL A 399 2.06 52.75 1.75
CA VAL A 399 1.76 52.62 3.20
C VAL A 399 2.07 54.03 3.78
N PRO A 400 1.42 54.59 4.83
CA PRO A 400 0.42 54.04 5.76
C PRO A 400 -0.88 54.88 5.90
N THR A 401 -1.75 54.49 6.84
CA THR A 401 -2.47 55.47 7.67
C THR A 401 -2.43 55.05 9.14
N GLN A 402 -2.15 55.98 10.04
CA GLN A 402 -2.36 55.85 11.49
C GLN A 402 -3.52 56.76 11.89
N GLU A 403 -4.29 56.37 12.91
CA GLU A 403 -4.95 57.31 13.80
C GLU A 403 -4.94 56.74 15.23
N ALA A 404 -5.06 57.61 16.24
CA ALA A 404 -4.73 57.33 17.64
C ALA A 404 -5.81 57.87 18.61
N VAL A 405 -5.45 58.15 19.86
CA VAL A 405 -6.30 58.64 20.98
C VAL A 405 -7.14 57.52 21.63
N SER A 406 -7.26 57.37 22.97
CA SER A 406 -6.36 57.62 24.13
C SER A 406 -7.00 56.99 25.39
N PRO A 407 -6.33 56.93 26.57
CA PRO A 407 -6.72 56.04 27.68
C PRO A 407 -7.48 56.70 28.84
N GLU A 408 -8.05 55.89 29.75
CA GLU A 408 -8.43 56.34 31.10
C GLU A 408 -8.22 55.25 32.19
N MET A 409 -8.23 55.72 33.45
CA MET A 409 -7.77 55.16 34.74
C MET A 409 -8.36 53.78 35.12
N ALA A 410 -7.75 52.87 35.91
CA ALA A 410 -7.12 52.97 37.26
C ALA A 410 -8.15 53.36 38.37
N THR A 411 -8.25 52.76 39.57
CA THR A 411 -7.28 52.03 40.43
C THR A 411 -7.91 50.78 41.16
N PRO A 412 -7.79 50.44 42.47
CA PRO A 412 -7.29 49.10 42.87
C PRO A 412 -8.16 48.35 43.94
N SER A 413 -7.53 47.43 44.69
CA SER A 413 -8.02 46.69 45.88
C SER A 413 -9.03 45.55 45.60
N GLU A 414 -9.15 44.50 46.42
CA GLU A 414 -8.55 44.23 47.74
C GLU A 414 -8.29 42.71 47.94
N GLU A 415 -7.27 42.34 48.71
CA GLU A 415 -6.96 40.95 49.12
C GLU A 415 -6.67 40.89 50.63
N PRO A 416 -7.31 39.99 51.38
CA PRO A 416 -6.85 39.62 52.71
C PRO A 416 -6.69 38.09 52.89
N ALA A 417 -5.42 37.66 52.91
CA ALA A 417 -4.76 36.87 53.96
C ALA A 417 -5.38 35.53 54.50
N PRO A 418 -4.53 34.56 54.92
CA PRO A 418 -4.95 33.20 55.22
C PRO A 418 -5.46 32.97 56.66
N VAL A 419 -6.11 31.82 56.87
CA VAL A 419 -6.32 31.22 58.19
C VAL A 419 -5.50 29.93 58.28
N THR A 420 -4.81 29.75 59.40
CA THR A 420 -3.89 28.64 59.73
C THR A 420 -4.61 27.45 60.37
N ASP A 421 -4.03 26.24 60.20
CA ASP A 421 -3.84 25.14 61.20
C ASP A 421 -4.99 24.73 62.17
N GLU A 422 -5.12 23.49 62.66
CA GLU A 422 -4.16 22.38 62.87
C GLU A 422 -4.90 21.00 62.67
N PRO A 423 -4.55 19.80 63.23
CA PRO A 423 -4.69 18.54 62.48
C PRO A 423 -5.51 17.41 63.19
N GLN A 424 -5.23 16.14 62.85
CA GLN A 424 -5.75 14.87 63.41
C GLN A 424 -7.07 14.33 62.78
N GLU A 425 -7.35 13.02 62.73
CA GLU A 425 -6.56 11.84 63.15
C GLU A 425 -6.75 10.63 62.17
N LYS A 426 -6.18 9.46 62.53
CA LYS A 426 -6.15 8.23 61.72
C LYS A 426 -7.49 7.49 61.68
N LYS A 427 -7.83 6.89 60.54
CA LYS A 427 -8.06 5.43 60.46
C LYS A 427 -7.97 4.88 59.03
#